data_AF-A0A2C6KMW9-F1
#
_entry.id   AF-A0A2C6KMW9-F1
#
_cell.length_a   1.000
_cell.length_b   1.000
_cell.length_c   1.000
_cell.angle_alpha   90.00
_cell.angle_beta   90.00
_cell.angle_gamma   90.00
#
_symmetry.space_group_name_H-M   'P 1'
#
loop_
_entity.id
_entity.type
_entity.pdbx_description
1 polymer ?
#
loop_
_entity_poly.entity_id
_entity_poly.type
_entity_poly.pdbx_seq_one_letter_code
_entity_poly.pdbx_strand_id
1 'polypeptide(L)'
;MEDLIFHLFFVVPLTRWITGPDRSWNKKSNRIGIILAVGVLFCIGVLQSGREHQNHYETLGVDPTSPPKVVAAAYRKLSLAYHPDRNPHPDAKETFAKIREANEILSNEKRRNSYCRFGDFSAEGEIDEEQFYDVLFLAVFQFLIPLLFAYVYTYGADSAASRQ
;
A
#
# COMPACT_ATOMS: atom_id res chain seq x y z
N MET A 1 -9.49 -1.84 -7.74
CA MET A 1 -10.30 -1.07 -8.70
C MET A 1 -11.10 0.04 -8.02
N GLU A 2 -11.69 -0.21 -6.85
CA GLU A 2 -12.48 0.80 -6.10
C GLU A 2 -11.70 2.08 -5.77
N ASP A 3 -10.43 1.94 -5.35
CA ASP A 3 -9.56 3.08 -5.04
C ASP A 3 -9.31 4.00 -6.26
N LEU A 4 -9.30 3.42 -7.47
CA LEU A 4 -9.05 4.13 -8.73
C LEU A 4 -10.30 4.87 -9.23
N ILE A 5 -11.47 4.25 -9.05
CA ILE A 5 -12.78 4.88 -9.31
C ILE A 5 -12.98 6.05 -8.35
N PHE A 6 -12.71 5.87 -7.06
CA PHE A 6 -12.82 6.94 -6.07
C PHE A 6 -11.92 8.14 -6.42
N HIS A 7 -10.67 7.86 -6.83
CA HIS A 7 -9.75 8.92 -7.25
C HIS A 7 -10.24 9.69 -8.48
N LEU A 8 -10.72 8.97 -9.50
CA LEU A 8 -11.16 9.57 -10.76
C LEU A 8 -12.40 10.46 -10.59
N PHE A 9 -13.37 10.02 -9.79
CA PHE A 9 -14.65 10.71 -9.66
C PHE A 9 -14.72 11.71 -8.51
N PHE A 10 -13.88 11.57 -7.48
CA PHE A 10 -13.95 12.43 -6.29
C PHE A 10 -12.67 13.23 -6.09
N VAL A 11 -11.50 12.59 -6.10
CA VAL A 11 -10.24 13.27 -5.79
C VAL A 11 -9.82 14.25 -6.89
N VAL A 12 -9.87 13.84 -8.16
CA VAL A 12 -9.47 14.68 -9.30
C VAL A 12 -10.41 15.89 -9.48
N PRO A 13 -11.75 15.73 -9.46
CA PRO A 13 -12.66 16.88 -9.56
C PRO A 13 -12.52 17.83 -8.37
N LEU A 14 -12.32 17.31 -7.15
CA LEU A 14 -12.18 18.12 -5.94
C LEU A 14 -10.87 18.92 -5.94
N THR A 15 -9.74 18.29 -6.25
CA THR A 15 -8.44 18.98 -6.31
C THR A 15 -8.43 20.03 -7.42
N ARG A 16 -9.03 19.74 -8.58
CA ARG A 16 -9.24 20.71 -9.67
C ARG A 16 -10.16 21.87 -9.25
N TRP A 17 -11.21 21.60 -8.47
CA TRP A 17 -12.13 22.62 -7.96
C TRP A 17 -11.47 23.56 -6.94
N ILE A 18 -10.60 23.02 -6.06
CA ILE A 18 -9.85 23.77 -5.04
C ILE A 18 -8.78 24.66 -5.68
N THR A 19 -8.09 24.15 -6.70
CA THR A 19 -6.98 24.84 -7.39
C THR A 19 -7.44 25.72 -8.57
N GLY A 20 -8.75 25.79 -8.83
CA GLY A 20 -9.32 26.56 -9.93
C GLY A 20 -9.06 28.07 -9.80
N PRO A 21 -8.79 28.79 -10.92
CA PRO A 21 -8.48 30.23 -10.90
C PRO A 21 -9.66 31.10 -10.44
N ASP A 22 -10.90 30.61 -10.57
CA ASP A 22 -12.12 31.34 -10.21
C ASP A 22 -12.37 31.43 -8.69
N ARG A 23 -11.58 30.71 -7.88
CA ARG A 23 -11.76 30.68 -6.42
C ARG A 23 -11.22 31.94 -5.76
N SER A 24 -11.94 32.43 -4.75
CA SER A 24 -11.59 33.66 -4.02
C SER A 24 -10.18 33.63 -3.43
N TRP A 25 -9.74 32.47 -2.95
CA TRP A 25 -8.39 32.24 -2.41
C TRP A 25 -7.29 32.09 -3.48
N ASN A 26 -7.65 32.02 -4.76
CA ASN A 26 -6.71 31.83 -5.88
C ASN A 26 -6.52 33.09 -6.75
N LYS A 27 -7.32 34.14 -6.52
CA LYS A 27 -7.34 35.36 -7.36
C LYS A 27 -6.01 36.12 -7.44
N LYS A 28 -5.17 36.06 -6.41
CA LYS A 28 -3.90 36.82 -6.32
C LYS A 28 -2.66 35.92 -6.36
N SER A 29 -2.78 34.66 -5.92
CA SER A 29 -1.68 33.69 -5.89
C SER A 29 -2.20 32.27 -5.74
N ASN A 30 -1.57 31.32 -6.44
CA ASN A 30 -2.01 29.92 -6.42
C ASN A 30 -1.56 29.10 -5.22
N ARG A 31 -0.73 29.69 -4.35
CA ARG A 31 -0.11 29.02 -3.20
C ARG A 31 -1.15 28.52 -2.20
N ILE A 32 -2.20 29.30 -1.95
CA ILE A 32 -3.24 28.95 -0.98
C ILE A 32 -4.06 27.76 -1.50
N GLY A 33 -4.41 27.76 -2.78
CA GLY A 33 -5.10 26.62 -3.41
C GLY A 33 -4.27 25.33 -3.36
N ILE A 34 -2.95 25.42 -3.59
CA ILE A 34 -2.04 24.28 -3.49
C ILE A 34 -1.98 23.75 -2.05
N ILE A 35 -1.82 24.62 -1.04
CA ILE A 35 -1.75 24.21 0.37
C ILE A 35 -3.06 23.53 0.80
N LEU A 36 -4.21 24.06 0.38
CA LEU A 36 -5.51 23.45 0.66
C LEU A 36 -5.65 22.08 -0.02
N ALA A 37 -5.21 21.95 -1.27
CA ALA A 37 -5.23 20.67 -1.98
C ALA A 37 -4.34 19.63 -1.29
N VAL A 38 -3.13 20.00 -0.88
CA VAL A 38 -2.22 19.12 -0.15
C VAL A 38 -2.80 18.71 1.20
N GLY A 39 -3.40 19.65 1.94
CA GLY A 39 -4.06 19.35 3.21
C GLY A 39 -5.24 18.37 3.05
N VAL A 40 -6.06 18.57 2.01
CA VAL A 40 -7.18 17.66 1.69
C VAL A 40 -6.67 16.27 1.30
N LEU A 41 -5.64 16.18 0.45
CA LEU A 41 -5.03 14.90 0.08
C LEU A 41 -4.41 14.18 1.28
N PHE A 42 -3.76 14.92 2.18
CA PHE A 42 -3.23 14.37 3.42
C PHE A 42 -4.35 13.82 4.31
N CYS A 43 -5.44 14.56 4.51
CA CYS A 43 -6.60 14.08 5.27
C CYS A 43 -7.24 12.84 4.63
N ILE A 44 -7.40 12.81 3.30
CA ILE A 44 -7.92 11.64 2.59
C ILE A 44 -6.98 10.44 2.80
N GLY A 45 -5.66 10.64 2.70
CA GLY A 45 -4.67 9.59 2.97
C GLY A 45 -4.75 9.04 4.39
N VAL A 46 -4.88 9.92 5.40
CA VAL A 46 -5.04 9.52 6.82
C VAL A 46 -6.36 8.77 7.06
N LEU A 47 -7.44 9.15 6.38
CA LEU A 47 -8.72 8.43 6.50
C LEU A 47 -8.66 7.07 5.79
N GLN A 48 -7.93 6.97 4.68
CA GLN A 48 -7.75 5.71 3.94
C GLN A 48 -6.77 4.74 4.62
N SER A 49 -5.87 5.23 5.47
CA SER A 49 -4.92 4.35 6.18
C SER A 49 -5.57 3.48 7.26
N GLY A 50 -6.84 3.72 7.61
CA GLY A 50 -7.61 2.91 8.56
C GLY A 50 -8.13 1.58 7.99
N ARG A 51 -7.36 0.89 7.14
CA ARG A 51 -7.71 -0.46 6.70
C ARG A 51 -7.44 -1.44 7.85
N GLU A 52 -8.50 -2.08 8.32
CA GLU A 52 -8.43 -3.17 9.30
C GLU A 52 -7.71 -4.36 8.67
N HIS A 53 -6.41 -4.48 8.94
CA HIS A 53 -5.63 -5.65 8.56
C HIS A 53 -6.12 -6.84 9.38
N GLN A 54 -6.75 -7.81 8.71
CA GLN A 54 -7.30 -8.99 9.37
C GLN A 54 -6.16 -9.87 9.85
N ASN A 55 -6.04 -10.00 11.17
CA ASN A 55 -4.99 -10.78 11.78
C ASN A 55 -5.20 -12.29 11.49
N HIS A 56 -4.19 -12.97 10.93
CA HIS A 56 -4.31 -14.38 10.56
C HIS A 56 -4.63 -15.30 11.75
N TYR A 57 -4.21 -14.91 12.96
CA TYR A 57 -4.55 -15.61 14.20
C TYR A 57 -6.05 -15.52 14.52
N GLU A 58 -6.64 -14.35 14.31
CA GLU A 58 -8.08 -14.13 14.48
C GLU A 58 -8.90 -14.84 13.40
N THR A 59 -8.43 -14.83 12.16
CA THR A 59 -9.07 -15.54 11.03
C THR A 59 -9.17 -17.05 11.29
N LEU A 60 -8.16 -17.66 11.92
CA LEU A 60 -8.18 -19.07 12.31
C LEU A 60 -8.77 -19.31 13.71
N GLY A 61 -9.02 -18.26 14.48
CA GLY A 61 -9.50 -18.34 15.86
C GLY A 61 -8.53 -19.04 16.80
N VAL A 62 -7.22 -18.83 16.62
CA VAL A 62 -6.14 -19.47 17.40
C VAL A 62 -5.28 -18.44 18.09
N ASP A 63 -4.78 -18.79 19.27
CA ASP A 63 -3.89 -17.89 20.03
C ASP A 63 -2.50 -17.79 19.37
N PRO A 64 -1.83 -16.61 19.40
CA PRO A 64 -0.46 -16.43 18.90
C PRO A 64 0.58 -17.39 19.48
N THR A 65 0.36 -17.98 20.65
CA THR A 65 1.25 -18.98 21.27
C THR A 65 0.87 -20.43 20.92
N SER A 66 -0.14 -20.65 20.09
CA SER A 66 -0.65 -21.98 19.77
C SER A 66 0.39 -22.83 19.00
N PRO A 67 0.53 -24.13 19.29
CA PRO A 67 1.42 -25.00 18.54
C PRO A 67 0.87 -25.25 17.11
N PRO A 68 1.74 -25.58 16.13
CA PRO A 68 1.34 -25.78 14.73
C PRO A 68 0.25 -26.86 14.55
N LYS A 69 0.19 -27.85 15.45
CA LYS A 69 -0.88 -28.86 15.47
C LYS A 69 -2.27 -28.25 15.70
N VAL A 70 -2.38 -27.22 16.54
CA VAL A 70 -3.65 -26.53 16.83
C VAL A 70 -4.08 -25.68 15.63
N VAL A 71 -3.12 -24.99 14.99
CA VAL A 71 -3.34 -24.25 13.74
C VAL A 71 -3.89 -25.17 12.64
N ALA A 72 -3.25 -26.33 12.44
CA ALA A 72 -3.70 -27.30 11.44
C ALA A 72 -5.09 -27.89 11.75
N ALA A 73 -5.42 -28.10 13.04
CA ALA A 73 -6.73 -28.57 13.46
C ALA A 73 -7.82 -27.50 13.23
N ALA A 74 -7.54 -26.24 13.57
CA ALA A 74 -8.43 -25.11 13.36
C ALA A 74 -8.71 -24.90 11.86
N TYR A 75 -7.66 -24.94 11.03
CA TYR A 75 -7.78 -24.90 9.57
C TYR A 75 -8.72 -25.99 9.06
N ARG A 76 -8.50 -27.27 9.41
CA ARG A 76 -9.37 -28.37 8.97
C ARG A 76 -10.83 -28.16 9.34
N LYS A 77 -11.10 -27.66 10.55
CA LYS A 77 -12.46 -27.39 11.03
C LYS A 77 -13.12 -26.27 10.21
N LEU A 78 -12.42 -25.16 10.00
CA LEU A 78 -12.92 -24.01 9.26
C LEU A 78 -13.06 -24.28 7.75
N SER A 79 -12.11 -24.99 7.15
CA SER A 79 -12.16 -25.39 5.74
C SER A 79 -13.38 -26.27 5.42
N LEU A 80 -13.79 -27.14 6.35
CA LEU A 80 -15.00 -27.96 6.16
C LEU A 80 -16.30 -27.15 6.32
N ALA A 81 -16.29 -26.12 7.17
CA ALA A 81 -17.43 -25.25 7.41
C ALA A 81 -17.65 -24.23 6.27
N TYR A 82 -16.58 -23.71 5.70
CA TYR A 82 -16.60 -22.69 4.65
C TYR A 82 -16.23 -23.23 3.26
N HIS A 83 -16.29 -24.56 3.05
CA HIS A 83 -15.98 -25.14 1.74
C HIS A 83 -16.99 -24.63 0.68
N PRO A 84 -16.53 -24.09 -0.46
CA PRO A 84 -17.42 -23.48 -1.46
C PRO A 84 -18.46 -24.47 -2.04
N ASP A 85 -18.13 -25.76 -2.12
CA ASP A 85 -19.09 -26.78 -2.59
C ASP A 85 -20.17 -27.14 -1.56
N ARG A 86 -19.90 -26.94 -0.26
CA ARG A 86 -20.81 -27.34 0.83
C ARG A 86 -21.59 -26.17 1.41
N ASN A 87 -21.10 -24.95 1.21
CA ASN A 87 -21.70 -23.73 1.72
C ASN A 87 -22.14 -22.84 0.54
N PRO A 88 -23.45 -22.66 0.31
CA PRO A 88 -23.97 -21.84 -0.79
C PRO A 88 -23.88 -20.33 -0.52
N HIS A 89 -23.28 -19.88 0.58
CA HIS A 89 -23.14 -18.44 0.86
C HIS A 89 -22.17 -17.79 -0.14
N PRO A 90 -22.49 -16.61 -0.69
CA PRO A 90 -21.61 -15.89 -1.62
C PRO A 90 -20.21 -15.62 -1.03
N ASP A 91 -20.15 -15.33 0.27
CA ASP A 91 -18.90 -14.98 0.96
C ASP A 91 -18.05 -16.19 1.34
N ALA A 92 -18.55 -17.42 1.15
CA ALA A 92 -17.82 -18.64 1.51
C ALA A 92 -16.49 -18.75 0.75
N LYS A 93 -16.47 -18.34 -0.53
CA LYS A 93 -15.26 -18.35 -1.36
C LYS A 93 -14.20 -17.39 -0.83
N GLU A 94 -14.58 -16.17 -0.49
CA GLU A 94 -13.67 -15.16 0.05
C GLU A 94 -13.16 -15.56 1.43
N THR A 95 -14.05 -16.02 2.31
CA THR A 95 -13.70 -16.49 3.66
C THR A 95 -12.75 -17.69 3.59
N PHE A 96 -13.00 -18.63 2.67
CA PHE A 96 -12.13 -19.79 2.46
C PHE A 96 -10.74 -19.39 1.96
N ALA A 97 -10.65 -18.41 1.06
CA ALA A 97 -9.37 -17.87 0.60
C ALA A 97 -8.56 -17.29 1.77
N LYS A 98 -9.20 -16.51 2.65
CA LYS A 98 -8.57 -15.94 3.86
C LYS A 98 -8.10 -17.01 4.84
N ILE A 99 -8.92 -18.05 5.09
CA ILE A 99 -8.57 -19.19 5.94
C ILE A 99 -7.35 -19.94 5.39
N ARG A 100 -7.29 -20.11 4.07
CA ARG A 100 -6.18 -20.77 3.38
C ARG A 100 -4.89 -19.97 3.52
N GLU A 101 -4.94 -18.67 3.25
CA GLU A 101 -3.80 -17.75 3.38
C GLU A 101 -3.25 -17.74 4.82
N ALA A 102 -4.13 -17.60 5.81
CA ALA A 102 -3.75 -17.63 7.22
C ALA A 102 -3.03 -18.94 7.59
N ASN A 103 -3.51 -20.10 7.11
CA ASN A 103 -2.84 -21.37 7.36
C ASN A 103 -1.50 -21.48 6.62
N GLU A 104 -1.35 -20.92 5.43
CA GLU A 104 -0.09 -20.94 4.68
C GLU A 104 1.03 -20.20 5.43
N ILE A 105 0.70 -19.08 6.06
CA ILE A 105 1.64 -18.25 6.82
C ILE A 105 1.90 -18.86 8.21
N LEU A 106 0.87 -19.30 8.91
CA LEU A 106 0.99 -19.79 10.29
C LEU A 106 1.48 -21.25 10.40
N SER A 107 1.36 -22.05 9.34
CA SER A 107 1.80 -23.46 9.35
C SER A 107 3.32 -23.61 9.28
N ASN A 108 4.03 -22.67 8.64
CA ASN A 108 5.49 -22.69 8.53
C ASN A 108 6.12 -21.81 9.61
N GLU A 109 7.01 -22.38 10.41
CA GLU A 109 7.66 -21.66 11.52
C GLU A 109 8.48 -20.45 11.07
N LYS A 110 9.11 -20.50 9.89
CA LYS A 110 9.81 -19.34 9.30
C LYS A 110 8.84 -18.22 8.96
N ARG A 111 7.77 -18.51 8.19
CA ARG A 111 6.77 -17.52 7.78
C ARG A 111 6.01 -16.96 8.98
N ARG A 112 5.69 -17.81 9.96
CA ARG A 112 5.07 -17.40 11.21
C ARG A 112 5.94 -16.44 12.02
N ASN A 113 7.24 -16.73 12.15
CA ASN A 113 8.16 -15.83 12.87
C ASN A 113 8.29 -14.48 12.15
N SER A 114 8.40 -14.50 10.83
CA SER A 114 8.46 -13.25 10.05
C SER A 114 7.13 -12.47 10.13
N TYR A 115 5.99 -13.16 10.11
CA TYR A 115 4.67 -12.56 10.36
C TYR A 115 4.56 -11.93 11.76
N CYS A 116 5.07 -12.59 12.80
CA CYS A 116 5.09 -12.02 14.15
C CYS A 116 5.95 -10.74 14.25
N ARG A 117 6.96 -10.58 13.38
CA ARG A 117 7.87 -9.43 13.40
C ARG A 117 7.39 -8.27 12.54
N PHE A 118 6.80 -8.56 11.38
CA PHE A 118 6.48 -7.55 10.36
C PHE A 118 4.99 -7.52 9.98
N GLY A 119 4.15 -8.40 10.52
CA GLY A 119 2.73 -8.52 10.15
C GLY A 119 2.55 -8.98 8.70
N ASP A 120 1.50 -8.49 8.06
CA ASP A 120 1.15 -8.80 6.65
C ASP A 120 2.27 -8.39 5.67
N PHE A 121 3.14 -7.44 6.02
CA PHE A 121 4.32 -7.06 5.22
C PHE A 121 5.33 -8.19 5.07
N SER A 122 5.18 -9.29 5.83
CA SER A 122 5.99 -10.50 5.70
C SER A 122 5.37 -11.57 4.79
N ALA A 123 4.09 -11.47 4.43
CA ALA A 123 3.39 -12.50 3.67
C ALA A 123 3.91 -12.61 2.23
N GLU A 124 4.36 -11.47 1.68
CA GLU A 124 5.22 -11.35 0.51
C GLU A 124 6.61 -11.92 0.88
N GLY A 125 6.68 -13.25 0.87
CA GLY A 125 7.90 -13.99 1.11
C GLY A 125 8.90 -13.72 0.00
N GLU A 126 10.13 -13.40 0.40
CA GLU A 126 11.22 -12.90 -0.45
C GLU A 126 10.88 -11.56 -1.10
N ILE A 127 11.80 -10.60 -0.99
CA ILE A 127 11.74 -9.44 -1.87
C ILE A 127 11.89 -10.03 -3.27
N ASP A 128 10.77 -10.19 -3.98
CA ASP A 128 10.78 -10.66 -5.35
C ASP A 128 11.77 -9.76 -6.10
N GLU A 129 12.64 -10.32 -6.94
CA GLU A 129 13.68 -9.54 -7.65
C GLU A 129 13.08 -8.28 -8.29
N GLU A 130 11.85 -8.41 -8.76
CA GLU A 130 11.02 -7.33 -9.31
C GLU A 130 10.77 -6.17 -8.32
N GLN A 131 10.39 -6.47 -7.07
CA GLN A 131 10.21 -5.46 -6.02
C GLN A 131 11.54 -4.80 -5.61
N PHE A 132 12.64 -5.55 -5.65
CA PHE A 132 13.97 -4.98 -5.42
C PHE A 132 14.35 -3.98 -6.51
N TYR A 133 14.08 -4.31 -7.78
CA TYR A 133 14.32 -3.41 -8.91
C TYR A 133 13.42 -2.18 -8.85
N ASP A 134 12.15 -2.31 -8.43
CA ASP A 134 11.25 -1.16 -8.27
C ASP A 134 11.77 -0.18 -7.22
N VAL A 135 12.18 -0.68 -6.05
CA VAL A 135 12.76 0.15 -4.98
C VAL A 135 14.09 0.77 -5.41
N LEU A 136 14.95 0.00 -6.09
CA LEU A 136 16.23 0.48 -6.60
C LEU A 136 16.02 1.56 -7.67
N PHE A 137 15.08 1.35 -8.59
CA PHE A 137 14.74 2.30 -9.65
C PHE A 137 14.22 3.61 -9.06
N LEU A 138 13.30 3.54 -8.10
CA LEU A 138 12.79 4.70 -7.38
C LEU A 138 13.90 5.45 -6.63
N ALA A 139 14.80 4.73 -5.95
CA ALA A 139 15.93 5.33 -5.27
C ALA A 139 16.88 6.02 -6.27
N VAL A 140 17.24 5.35 -7.37
CA VAL A 140 18.09 5.92 -8.42
C VAL A 140 17.42 7.17 -9.02
N PHE A 141 16.14 7.13 -9.35
CA PHE A 141 15.43 8.32 -9.85
C PHE A 141 15.41 9.45 -8.83
N GLN A 142 15.10 9.13 -7.56
CA GLN A 142 15.02 10.10 -6.47
C GLN A 142 16.35 10.77 -6.18
N PHE A 143 17.49 10.09 -6.35
CA PHE A 143 18.81 10.65 -6.08
C PHE A 143 19.51 11.19 -7.33
N LEU A 144 19.34 10.57 -8.50
CA LEU A 144 20.06 10.90 -9.73
C LEU A 144 19.41 12.08 -10.45
N ILE A 145 18.08 12.19 -10.47
CA ILE A 145 17.40 13.33 -11.11
C ILE A 145 17.76 14.65 -10.42
N PRO A 146 17.64 14.80 -9.09
CA PRO A 146 18.02 16.04 -8.43
C PRO A 146 19.51 16.36 -8.60
N LEU A 147 20.38 15.35 -8.66
CA LEU A 147 21.81 15.53 -8.87
C LEU A 147 22.11 16.03 -10.29
N LEU A 148 21.43 15.48 -11.31
CA LEU A 148 21.50 15.99 -12.68
C LEU A 148 20.98 17.42 -12.79
N PHE A 149 19.83 17.70 -12.18
CA PHE A 149 19.28 19.06 -12.16
C PHE A 149 20.24 20.02 -11.44
N ALA A 150 20.78 19.65 -10.28
CA ALA A 150 21.76 20.45 -9.56
C ALA A 150 23.02 20.69 -10.40
N TYR A 151 23.53 19.68 -11.09
CA TYR A 151 24.68 19.81 -11.98
C TYR A 151 24.42 20.76 -13.14
N VAL A 152 23.28 20.59 -13.84
CA VAL A 152 22.88 21.47 -14.95
C VAL A 152 22.70 22.91 -14.47
N TYR A 153 22.06 23.12 -13.31
CA TYR A 153 21.78 24.45 -12.80
C TYR A 153 23.01 25.15 -12.19
N THR A 154 23.97 24.38 -11.68
CA THR A 154 25.18 24.92 -11.02
C THR A 154 26.35 25.09 -11.99
N TYR A 155 26.55 24.14 -12.91
CA TYR A 155 27.75 24.09 -13.77
C TYR A 155 27.44 24.10 -15.28
N GLY A 156 26.16 23.97 -15.68
CA GLY A 156 25.78 23.92 -17.09
C GLY A 156 26.06 25.22 -17.86
N ALA A 157 25.97 26.38 -17.20
CA ALA A 157 26.16 27.68 -17.85
C ALA A 157 27.64 28.08 -18.01
N ASP A 158 28.52 27.68 -17.09
CA ASP A 158 29.92 28.13 -17.05
C ASP A 158 30.81 27.46 -18.12
N SER A 159 30.40 26.29 -18.61
CA SER A 159 31.12 25.56 -19.67
C SER A 159 31.07 26.22 -21.06
N ALA A 160 30.14 27.16 -21.26
CA ALA A 160 30.04 27.96 -22.48
C ALA A 160 30.92 29.23 -22.43
N ALA A 161 31.17 29.78 -21.24
CA ALA A 161 31.94 31.01 -21.05
C ALA A 161 33.46 30.80 -21.12
N SER A 162 33.95 29.57 -20.90
CA SER A 162 35.38 29.24 -20.94
C SER A 162 35.92 28.89 -22.34
N ARG A 163 35.11 29.03 -23.40
CA ARG A 163 35.47 28.75 -24.80
C ARG A 163 35.63 30.01 -25.67
N GLN A 164 35.71 31.20 -25.07
CA GLN A 164 36.06 32.45 -25.76
C GLN A 164 37.47 32.89 -25.41
#